data_AF-A0ABD0Q754-F1
#
_entry.id   AF-A0ABD0Q754-F1
#
_cell.length_a   1.000
_cell.length_b   1.000
_cell.length_c   1.000
_cell.angle_alpha   90.00
_cell.angle_beta   90.00
_cell.angle_gamma   90.00
#
_symmetry.space_group_name_H-M   'P 1'
#
loop_
_entity.id
_entity.type
_entity.pdbx_description
1 polymer ?
#
loop_
_entity_poly.entity_id
_entity_poly.type
_entity_poly.pdbx_seq_one_letter_code
_entity_poly.pdbx_strand_id
1 'polypeptide(L)' 'EEYDKYGIRIRVKFRSSTQLHELTPHHQSGGERSVSTMLYLMALQELNRCPFRVVDEINQ' A
#
# COMPACT_ATOMS: atom_id res chain seq x y z
N GLU A 1 -19.02 20.18 0.63
CA GLU A 1 -18.68 18.78 0.95
C GLU A 1 -17.28 18.75 1.53
N GLU A 2 -17.01 17.91 2.54
CA GLU A 2 -15.70 17.84 3.23
C GLU A 2 -14.71 17.01 2.40
N TYR A 3 -14.28 17.54 1.25
CA TYR A 3 -13.37 16.87 0.33
C TYR A 3 -12.03 16.48 0.99
N ASP A 4 -11.62 17.20 2.04
CA ASP A 4 -10.41 16.95 2.81
C ASP A 4 -10.41 15.59 3.55
N LYS A 5 -11.60 14.97 3.71
CA LYS A 5 -11.74 13.65 4.35
C LYS A 5 -11.64 12.48 3.37
N TYR A 6 -11.59 12.75 2.06
CA TYR A 6 -11.53 11.71 1.05
C TYR A 6 -10.10 11.20 0.90
N GLY A 7 -9.94 9.89 0.97
CA GLY A 7 -8.66 9.24 0.83
C GLY A 7 -8.74 7.76 1.15
N ILE A 8 -7.63 7.06 0.93
CA ILE A 8 -7.51 5.63 1.22
C ILE A 8 -6.54 5.49 2.40
N ARG A 9 -7.01 4.86 3.48
CA ARG A 9 -6.18 4.50 4.63
C ARG A 9 -5.90 3.01 4.58
N ILE A 10 -4.66 2.65 4.26
CA ILE A 10 -4.23 1.25 4.20
C ILE A 10 -3.86 0.81 5.61
N ARG A 11 -4.41 -0.32 6.07
CA ARG A 11 -4.08 -0.92 7.36
C ARG A 11 -3.30 -2.21 7.17
N VAL A 12 -2.21 -2.36 7.91
CA VAL A 12 -1.25 -3.46 7.77
C VAL A 12 -0.97 -4.14 9.11
N LYS A 13 -0.72 -5.45 9.05
CA LYS A 13 -0.37 -6.29 10.19
C LYS A 13 0.56 -7.40 9.71
N PHE A 14 1.84 -7.30 10.06
CA PHE A 14 2.88 -8.25 9.61
C PHE A 14 3.03 -9.46 10.52
N ARG A 15 2.50 -9.41 11.74
CA ARG A 15 2.53 -10.51 12.72
C ARG A 15 1.16 -10.70 13.33
N SER A 16 0.76 -11.94 13.58
CA SER A 16 -0.54 -12.27 14.18
C SER A 16 -0.73 -11.69 15.59
N SER A 17 0.35 -11.51 16.36
CA SER A 17 0.35 -10.97 17.71
C SER A 17 0.25 -9.44 17.80
N THR A 18 0.50 -8.71 16.70
CA THR A 18 0.49 -7.25 16.72
C THR A 18 -0.91 -6.70 16.43
N GLN A 19 -1.15 -5.44 16.79
CA GLN A 19 -2.36 -4.75 16.38
C GLN A 19 -2.31 -4.36 14.90
N LEU A 20 -3.48 -4.09 14.34
CA LEU A 20 -3.64 -3.62 12.98
C LEU A 20 -3.36 -2.12 12.94
N HIS A 21 -2.23 -1.72 12.38
CA HIS A 21 -1.80 -0.33 12.31
C HIS A 21 -2.07 0.25 10.93
N GLU A 22 -2.22 1.57 10.86
CA GLU A 22 -2.20 2.26 9.58
C GLU A 22 -0.79 2.26 8.99
N LEU A 23 -0.71 2.13 7.67
CA LEU A 23 0.53 2.23 6.92
C LEU A 23 1.00 3.70 6.97
N THR A 24 1.97 3.97 7.82
CA THR A 24 2.50 5.31 8.08
C THR A 24 4.03 5.29 8.06
N PRO A 25 4.70 6.42 7.81
CA PRO A 25 6.17 6.49 7.87
C PRO A 25 6.78 6.16 9.24
N HIS A 26 5.98 6.21 10.31
CA HIS A 26 6.48 6.17 11.69
C HIS A 26 6.43 4.78 12.34
N HIS A 27 5.61 3.85 11.83
CA HIS A 27 5.38 2.55 12.47
C HIS A 27 5.98 1.37 11.70
N GLN A 28 6.35 1.56 10.43
CA GLN A 28 6.84 0.50 9.55
C GLN A 28 8.23 0.82 8.99
N SER A 29 9.01 -0.22 8.76
CA SER A 29 10.28 -0.10 8.04
C SER A 29 10.06 0.33 6.58
N GLY A 30 11.13 0.81 5.92
CA GLY A 30 11.10 1.13 4.49
C GLY A 30 10.64 -0.06 3.65
N GLY A 31 11.18 -1.25 3.90
CA GLY A 31 10.81 -2.47 3.17
C GLY A 31 9.36 -2.88 3.37
N GLU A 32 8.85 -2.83 4.61
CA GLU A 32 7.44 -3.14 4.91
C GLU A 32 6.49 -2.18 4.18
N ARG A 33 6.87 -0.91 4.06
CA ARG A 33 6.11 0.08 3.29
C ARG A 33 6.13 -0.22 1.81
N SER A 34 7.29 -0.44 1.21
CA SER A 34 7.41 -0.72 -0.23
C SER A 34 6.65 -2.00 -0.61
N VAL A 35 6.76 -3.06 0.20
CA VAL A 35 6.03 -4.32 -0.02
C VAL A 35 4.52 -4.11 0.07
N SER A 36 4.03 -3.38 1.09
CA SER A 36 2.59 -3.13 1.25
C SER A 36 2.01 -2.31 0.09
N THR A 37 2.73 -1.27 -0.34
CA THR A 37 2.34 -0.45 -1.48
C THR A 37 2.32 -1.26 -2.76
N MET A 38 3.35 -2.07 -3.01
CA MET A 38 3.42 -2.91 -4.21
C MET A 38 2.30 -3.95 -4.22
N LEU A 39 1.98 -4.57 -3.08
CA LEU A 39 0.87 -5.52 -2.97
C LEU A 39 -0.47 -4.85 -3.29
N TYR A 40 -0.69 -3.63 -2.82
CA TYR A 40 -1.87 -2.84 -3.17
C TYR A 40 -1.93 -2.57 -4.68
N LEU A 41 -0.83 -2.12 -5.29
CA LEU A 41 -0.76 -1.88 -6.73
C LEU A 41 -1.00 -3.16 -7.54
N MET A 42 -0.47 -4.31 -7.12
CA MET A 42 -0.72 -5.60 -7.74
C MET A 42 -2.19 -6.00 -7.67
N ALA A 43 -2.86 -5.80 -6.53
CA ALA A 43 -4.29 -6.06 -6.40
C ALA A 43 -5.15 -5.19 -7.35
N LEU A 44 -4.73 -3.94 -7.59
CA LEU A 44 -5.40 -3.07 -8.56
C LEU A 44 -5.24 -3.54 -10.01
N GLN A 45 -4.22 -4.34 -10.31
CA GLN A 45 -4.02 -4.88 -11.65
C GLN A 45 -5.13 -5.84 -12.07
N GLU A 46 -5.76 -6.55 -11.12
CA GLU A 46 -6.87 -7.45 -11.41
C GLU A 46 -8.14 -6.69 -11.82
N LEU A 47 -8.28 -5.43 -11.38
CA LEU A 47 -9.46 -4.60 -11.61
C LEU A 47 -9.45 -3.89 -12.97
N ASN A 48 -8.31 -3.78 -13.64
CA ASN A 48 -8.16 -3.04 -14.91
C ASN A 48 -7.37 -3.82 -15.94
N ARG A 49 -7.94 -4.15 -17.10
CA ARG A 49 -7.21 -4.80 -18.20
C ARG A 49 -6.36 -3.76 -18.97
N CYS A 50 -5.05 -3.77 -18.75
CA CYS A 50 -4.07 -2.96 -19.49
C CYS A 50 -3.04 -3.89 -20.16
N PRO A 51 -2.69 -3.70 -21.45
CA PRO A 51 -1.79 -4.60 -22.19
C PRO A 51 -0.34 -4.58 -21.70
N PHE A 52 0.10 -3.53 -21.00
CA PHE A 52 1.37 -3.50 -20.30
C PHE A 52 1.31 -2.52 -19.13
N ARG A 53 2.13 -2.73 -18.10
CA ARG A 53 2.25 -1.85 -16.94
C ARG A 53 3.73 -1.64 -16.64
N VAL A 54 4.10 -0.38 -16.45
CA VAL A 54 5.46 0.02 -16.12
C VAL A 54 5.45 0.48 -14.67
N VAL A 55 6.38 -0.06 -13.87
CA VAL A 55 6.62 0.38 -12.51
C VAL A 55 8.11 0.65 -12.40
N ASP A 56 8.47 1.85 -11.95
CA ASP A 56 9.85 2.25 -11.73
C ASP A 56 10.15 2.37 -10.23
N GLU A 57 11.43 2.31 -9.85
CA GLU A 57 11.93 2.48 -8.47
C GLU A 57 11.30 1.56 -7.41
N ILE A 58 10.88 0.34 -7.78
CA ILE A 58 10.32 -0.65 -6.83
C ILE A 58 11.25 -0.97 -5.65
N ASN A 59 12.55 -0.82 -5.84
CA ASN A 59 13.58 -1.32 -4.93
C ASN A 59 14.57 -0.22 -4.48
N GLN A 60 14.23 1.05 -4.69
CA GLN A 60 14.93 2.19 -4.08
C GLN A 60 14.13 2.69 -2.87
#